data_AF-O98924-F1
#
_entry.id   AF-O98924-F1
#
_cell.length_a   1.000
_cell.length_b   1.000
_cell.length_c   1.000
_cell.angle_alpha   90.00
_cell.angle_beta   90.00
_cell.angle_gamma   90.00
#
_symmetry.space_group_name_H-M   'P 1'
#
loop_
_entity.id
_entity.type
_entity.pdbx_description
1 polymer ?
#
loop_
_entity_poly.entity_id
_entity_poly.type
_entity_poly.pdbx_seq_one_letter_code
_entity_poly.pdbx_strand_id
1 'polypeptide(L)'
;ITSIQAVYVPADDLTDPAPATTFAHLDATTVLSRNLAAKGIYPAVDPLESTSTMLQPWILGEKHYDSAQSVKKTLQRYKELQDIIAILGLDELSEEDRLIVSRARKIERFLSQPFFVAEVFTGSPGKYVSLA
;
A
#
# COMPACT_ATOMS: atom_id res chain seq x y z
N ILE A 1 -11.06 -9.45 -21.65
CA ILE A 1 -11.54 -10.02 -20.36
C ILE A 1 -10.55 -9.58 -19.30
N THR A 2 -11.01 -8.91 -18.24
CA THR A 2 -10.13 -8.58 -17.09
C THR A 2 -10.18 -9.75 -16.11
N SER A 3 -9.03 -10.30 -15.74
CA SER A 3 -8.93 -11.43 -14.83
C SER A 3 -8.27 -10.99 -13.53
N ILE A 4 -8.84 -11.40 -12.40
CA ILE A 4 -8.27 -11.19 -11.06
C ILE A 4 -7.93 -12.57 -10.51
N GLN A 5 -6.65 -12.78 -10.19
CA GLN A 5 -6.14 -14.07 -9.75
C GLN A 5 -5.66 -13.96 -8.31
N ALA A 6 -6.16 -14.83 -7.43
CA ALA A 6 -5.66 -14.95 -6.07
C ALA A 6 -4.46 -15.91 -6.08
N VAL A 7 -3.28 -15.39 -5.76
CA VAL A 7 -2.04 -16.17 -5.65
C VAL A 7 -1.69 -16.28 -4.17
N TYR A 8 -1.66 -17.50 -3.64
CA TYR A 8 -1.19 -17.76 -2.29
C TYR A 8 0.33 -17.86 -2.30
N VAL A 9 1.00 -17.09 -1.43
CA VAL A 9 2.46 -17.08 -1.28
C VAL A 9 2.82 -17.96 -0.08
N PRO A 10 3.49 -19.11 -0.29
CA PRO A 10 3.92 -19.95 0.83
C PRO A 10 4.92 -19.21 1.73
N ALA A 11 4.73 -19.31 3.05
CA ALA A 11 5.64 -18.75 4.05
C ALA A 11 5.93 -17.24 3.92
N ASP A 12 5.05 -16.48 3.26
CA ASP A 12 5.25 -15.05 2.96
C ASP A 12 6.54 -14.77 2.12
N ASP A 13 7.06 -15.76 1.37
CA ASP A 13 8.26 -15.64 0.52
C ASP A 13 7.92 -15.42 -0.96
N LEU A 14 8.06 -14.17 -1.41
CA LEU A 14 7.83 -13.76 -2.81
C LEU A 14 8.90 -14.26 -3.79
N THR A 15 10.02 -14.78 -3.30
CA THR A 15 11.11 -15.30 -4.13
C THR A 15 10.94 -16.77 -4.51
N ASP A 16 9.91 -17.43 -3.98
CA ASP A 16 9.55 -18.79 -4.38
C ASP A 16 9.27 -18.84 -5.91
N PRO A 17 9.74 -19.89 -6.62
CA PRO A 17 9.61 -19.98 -8.07
C PRO A 17 8.16 -20.00 -8.57
N ALA A 18 7.19 -20.49 -7.77
CA ALA A 18 5.78 -20.53 -8.18
C ALA A 18 5.15 -19.12 -8.29
N PRO A 19 5.20 -18.24 -7.27
CA PRO A 19 4.75 -16.86 -7.41
C PRO A 19 5.61 -16.07 -8.40
N ALA A 20 6.94 -16.27 -8.43
CA ALA A 20 7.83 -15.55 -9.35
C ALA A 20 7.49 -15.76 -10.84
N THR A 21 7.18 -16.99 -11.25
CA THR A 21 6.74 -17.29 -12.63
C THR A 21 5.37 -16.72 -12.94
N THR A 22 4.46 -16.72 -11.96
CA THR A 22 3.11 -16.14 -12.13
C THR A 22 3.19 -14.62 -12.31
N PHE A 23 4.03 -13.92 -11.53
CA PHE A 23 4.17 -12.47 -11.60
C PHE A 23 4.67 -11.96 -12.94
N ALA A 24 5.49 -12.74 -13.66
CA ALA A 24 5.98 -12.36 -14.99
C ALA A 24 4.87 -12.19 -16.04
N HIS A 25 3.68 -12.75 -15.79
CA HIS A 25 2.53 -12.69 -16.69
C HIS A 25 1.44 -11.69 -16.25
N LEU A 26 1.65 -10.96 -15.15
CA LEU A 26 0.66 -10.06 -14.58
C LEU A 26 0.95 -8.60 -14.91
N ASP A 27 -0.07 -7.89 -15.42
CA ASP A 27 0.00 -6.45 -15.69
C ASP A 27 -0.03 -5.60 -14.40
N ALA A 28 -0.58 -6.15 -13.32
CA ALA A 28 -0.61 -5.52 -12.02
C ALA A 28 -0.55 -6.56 -10.90
N THR A 29 0.18 -6.24 -9.84
CA THR A 29 0.29 -7.05 -8.64
C THR A 29 -0.24 -6.25 -7.45
N THR A 30 -1.18 -6.84 -6.70
CA THR A 30 -1.69 -6.27 -5.45
C THR A 30 -1.24 -7.19 -4.32
N VAL A 31 -0.22 -6.77 -3.58
CA VAL A 31 0.37 -7.55 -2.49
C VAL A 31 -0.37 -7.26 -1.20
N LEU A 32 -0.81 -8.31 -0.50
CA LEU A 32 -1.48 -8.19 0.80
C LEU A 32 -0.49 -8.49 1.93
N SER A 33 -0.29 -7.53 2.83
CA SER A 33 0.69 -7.62 3.91
C SER A 33 0.06 -7.95 5.26
N ARG A 34 0.60 -8.96 5.93
CA ARG A 34 0.23 -9.32 7.31
C ARG A 34 0.49 -8.16 8.28
N ASN A 35 1.55 -7.39 8.05
CA ASN A 35 1.92 -6.26 8.92
C ASN A 35 0.87 -5.14 8.88
N LEU A 36 0.29 -4.87 7.71
CA LEU A 36 -0.79 -3.88 7.57
C LEU A 36 -2.09 -4.39 8.20
N ALA A 37 -2.42 -5.67 8.00
CA ALA A 37 -3.59 -6.28 8.65
C ALA A 37 -3.48 -6.25 10.18
N ALA A 38 -2.30 -6.51 10.75
CA ALA A 38 -2.05 -6.43 12.19
C ALA A 38 -2.23 -5.02 12.77
N LYS A 39 -2.06 -3.97 11.94
CA LYS A 39 -2.36 -2.57 12.30
C LYS A 39 -3.83 -2.21 12.16
N GLY A 40 -4.69 -3.14 11.74
CA GLY A 40 -6.11 -2.90 11.48
C GLY A 40 -6.39 -2.15 10.18
N ILE A 41 -5.45 -2.15 9.23
CA ILE A 41 -5.60 -1.46 7.94
C ILE A 41 -6.20 -2.42 6.93
N TYR A 42 -7.43 -2.12 6.49
CA TYR A 42 -8.16 -2.92 5.51
C TYR A 42 -8.63 -2.04 4.33
N PRO A 43 -8.39 -2.45 3.08
CA PRO A 43 -7.66 -3.66 2.69
C PRO A 43 -6.16 -3.56 3.01
N ALA A 44 -5.55 -4.70 3.32
CA ALA A 44 -4.14 -4.78 3.75
C ALA A 44 -3.16 -4.71 2.57
N VAL A 45 -3.41 -3.84 1.58
CA VAL A 45 -2.59 -3.70 0.37
C VAL A 45 -1.30 -2.97 0.70
N ASP A 46 -0.15 -3.56 0.40
CA ASP A 46 1.14 -2.89 0.51
C ASP A 46 1.36 -1.96 -0.70
N PRO A 47 1.38 -0.63 -0.51
CA PRO A 47 1.48 0.32 -1.62
C PRO A 47 2.90 0.42 -2.22
N LEU A 48 3.92 -0.08 -1.52
CA LEU A 48 5.31 -0.08 -1.99
C LEU A 48 5.63 -1.35 -2.77
N GLU A 49 5.12 -2.50 -2.32
CA GLU A 49 5.32 -3.79 -2.99
C GLU A 49 4.33 -4.04 -4.14
N SER A 50 3.17 -3.38 -4.13
CA SER A 50 2.20 -3.46 -5.24
C SER A 50 2.64 -2.63 -6.44
N THR A 51 2.51 -3.23 -7.64
CA THR A 51 2.95 -2.61 -8.89
C THR A 51 1.90 -2.71 -9.99
N SER A 52 2.01 -1.87 -11.01
CA SER A 52 1.19 -1.94 -12.21
C SER A 52 1.94 -1.35 -13.39
N THR A 53 1.87 -2.03 -14.54
CA THR A 53 2.39 -1.54 -15.82
C THR A 53 1.66 -0.26 -16.27
N MET A 54 0.43 -0.05 -15.79
CA MET A 54 -0.37 1.14 -16.11
C MET A 54 0.04 2.39 -15.33
N LEU A 55 0.91 2.29 -14.32
CA LEU A 55 1.37 3.43 -13.52
C LEU A 55 2.41 4.27 -14.30
N GLN A 56 1.94 4.90 -15.38
CA GLN A 56 2.74 5.68 -16.33
C GLN A 56 2.01 7.00 -16.66
N PRO A 57 2.73 8.13 -16.78
CA PRO A 57 2.10 9.44 -17.00
C PRO A 57 1.26 9.49 -18.28
N TRP A 58 1.70 8.82 -19.35
CA TRP A 58 0.99 8.81 -20.63
C TRP A 58 -0.27 7.93 -20.64
N ILE A 59 -0.45 7.06 -19.63
CA ILE A 59 -1.67 6.25 -19.46
C ILE A 59 -2.65 6.94 -18.51
N LEU A 60 -2.17 7.44 -17.37
CA LEU A 60 -3.01 7.97 -16.29
C LEU A 60 -3.19 9.50 -16.32
N GLY A 61 -2.37 10.21 -17.08
CA GLY A 61 -2.16 11.64 -16.96
C GLY A 61 -1.18 12.01 -15.84
N GLU A 62 -0.53 13.17 -15.99
CA GLU A 62 0.51 13.64 -15.06
C GLU A 62 -0.01 13.78 -13.62
N LYS A 63 -1.18 14.40 -13.43
CA LYS A 63 -1.73 14.65 -12.10
C LYS A 63 -1.91 13.37 -11.26
N HIS A 64 -2.44 12.31 -11.87
CA HIS A 64 -2.66 11.04 -11.18
C HIS A 64 -1.30 10.38 -10.89
N TYR A 65 -0.43 10.32 -11.90
CA TYR A 65 0.91 9.75 -11.75
C TYR A 65 1.71 10.44 -10.63
N ASP A 66 1.78 11.77 -10.64
CA ASP A 66 2.55 12.54 -9.65
C ASP A 66 1.99 12.41 -8.24
N SER A 67 0.66 12.33 -8.10
CA SER A 67 0.00 12.10 -6.82
C SER A 67 0.37 10.72 -6.27
N ALA A 68 0.31 9.68 -7.11
CA ALA A 68 0.68 8.32 -6.73
C ALA A 68 2.18 8.21 -6.37
N GLN A 69 3.07 8.82 -7.15
CA GLN A 69 4.51 8.85 -6.88
C GLN A 69 4.84 9.60 -5.58
N SER A 70 4.16 10.72 -5.31
CA SER A 70 4.34 11.48 -4.06
C SER A 70 3.91 10.68 -2.83
N VAL A 71 2.81 9.93 -2.93
CA VAL A 71 2.37 8.99 -1.89
C VAL A 71 3.43 7.91 -1.66
N LYS A 72 3.91 7.25 -2.72
CA LYS A 72 4.96 6.22 -2.63
C LYS A 72 6.24 6.78 -2.00
N LYS A 73 6.70 7.95 -2.43
CA LYS A 73 7.91 8.61 -1.88
C LYS A 73 7.76 8.91 -0.39
N THR A 74 6.59 9.40 0.04
CA THR A 74 6.32 9.71 1.46
C THR A 74 6.33 8.44 2.31
N LEU A 75 5.72 7.36 1.82
CA LEU A 75 5.68 6.06 2.52
C LEU A 75 7.05 5.37 2.54
N GLN A 76 7.83 5.48 1.46
CA GLN A 76 9.19 4.96 1.39
C GLN A 76 10.09 5.65 2.42
N ARG A 77 10.05 6.99 2.47
CA ARG A 77 10.80 7.76 3.46
C ARG A 77 10.35 7.41 4.89
N TYR A 78 9.06 7.20 5.10
CA TYR A 78 8.56 6.73 6.39
C TYR A 78 9.10 5.36 6.78
N LYS A 79 9.20 4.41 5.85
CA LYS A 79 9.79 3.09 6.09
C LYS A 79 11.26 3.19 6.51
N GLU A 80 12.06 4.03 5.84
CA GLU A 80 13.46 4.29 6.23
C GLU A 80 13.57 4.89 7.64
N LEU A 81 12.63 5.77 8.01
CA LEU A 81 12.61 6.40 9.32
C LEU A 81 12.13 5.45 10.43
N GLN A 82 11.39 4.38 10.12
CA GLN A 82 10.89 3.44 11.13
C GLN A 82 12.02 2.74 11.89
N ASP A 83 13.09 2.35 11.19
CA ASP A 83 14.25 1.70 11.83
C ASP A 83 14.96 2.65 12.80
N ILE A 84 15.09 3.92 12.40
CA ILE A 84 15.66 4.98 13.26
C ILE A 84 14.76 5.20 14.48
N ILE A 85 13.45 5.32 14.28
CA ILE A 85 12.48 5.51 15.37
C ILE A 85 12.49 4.33 16.34
N ALA A 86 12.67 3.10 15.85
CA ALA A 86 12.71 1.90 16.69
C ALA A 86 13.94 1.86 17.61
N ILE A 87 15.05 2.46 17.19
CA ILE A 87 16.32 2.47 17.95
C ILE A 87 16.44 3.71 18.84
N LEU A 88 16.19 4.90 18.28
CA LEU A 88 16.46 6.19 18.93
C LEU A 88 15.21 6.85 19.53
N GLY A 89 14.01 6.51 19.01
CA GLY A 89 12.76 7.18 19.37
C GLY A 89 12.37 8.29 18.39
N LEU A 90 11.11 8.74 18.49
CA LEU A 90 10.53 9.73 17.57
C LEU A 90 11.09 11.15 17.78
N ASP A 91 11.51 11.47 19.01
CA ASP A 91 11.93 12.82 19.40
C ASP A 91 13.33 13.19 18.88
N GLU A 92 14.12 12.18 18.48
CA GLU A 92 15.45 12.34 17.88
C GLU A 92 15.41 12.70 16.39
N LEU A 93 14.22 12.72 15.78
CA LEU A 93 14.06 13.10 14.38
C LEU A 93 14.05 14.62 14.20
N SER A 94 14.57 15.06 13.05
CA SER A 94 14.41 16.45 12.60
C SER A 94 12.94 16.85 12.50
N GLU A 95 12.62 18.15 12.60
CA GLU A 95 11.24 18.61 12.45
C GLU A 95 10.62 18.22 11.09
N GLU A 96 11.44 18.21 10.04
CA GLU A 96 11.04 17.78 8.70
C GLU A 96 10.69 16.29 8.66
N ASP A 97 11.55 15.42 9.22
CA ASP A 97 11.28 13.98 9.26
C ASP A 97 10.05 13.66 10.13
N ARG A 98 9.86 14.39 11.25
CA ARG A 98 8.64 14.28 12.06
C ARG A 98 7.38 14.65 11.27
N LEU A 99 7.45 15.69 10.43
CA LEU A 99 6.35 16.07 9.54
C LEU A 99 6.07 14.98 8.49
N ILE A 100 7.11 14.37 7.93
CA ILE A 100 6.98 13.24 6.99
C ILE A 100 6.29 12.06 7.67
N VAL A 101 6.75 11.66 8.86
CA VAL A 101 6.13 10.56 9.64
C VAL A 101 4.65 10.85 9.92
N SER A 102 4.32 12.08 10.31
CA SER A 102 2.93 12.51 10.56
C SER A 102 2.06 12.38 9.31
N ARG A 103 2.56 12.83 8.15
CA ARG A 103 1.86 12.70 6.87
C ARG A 103 1.72 11.25 6.43
N ALA A 104 2.79 10.47 6.52
CA ALA A 104 2.80 9.07 6.14
C ALA A 104 1.80 8.24 6.96
N ARG A 105 1.73 8.44 8.28
CA ARG A 105 0.73 7.77 9.14
C ARG A 105 -0.71 8.12 8.75
N LYS A 106 -0.96 9.37 8.35
CA LYS A 106 -2.28 9.80 7.85
C LYS A 106 -2.60 9.13 6.51
N ILE A 107 -1.64 9.06 5.59
CA ILE A 107 -1.78 8.38 4.31
C ILE A 107 -2.06 6.88 4.51
N GLU A 108 -1.27 6.20 5.33
CA GLU A 108 -1.41 4.75 5.62
C GLU A 108 -2.83 4.42 6.10
N ARG A 109 -3.39 5.26 6.99
CA ARG A 109 -4.78 5.13 7.45
C ARG A 109 -5.81 5.53 6.38
N PHE A 110 -5.51 6.54 5.57
CA PHE A 110 -6.41 7.00 4.51
C PHE A 110 -6.57 5.97 3.39
N LEU A 111 -5.57 5.11 3.17
CA LEU A 111 -5.64 3.98 2.24
C LEU A 111 -6.58 2.86 2.73
N SER A 112 -7.07 2.90 3.97
CA SER A 112 -8.12 2.00 4.44
C SER A 112 -9.50 2.42 3.94
N GLN A 113 -10.36 1.44 3.67
CA GLN A 113 -11.70 1.66 3.14
C GLN A 113 -12.68 0.60 3.67
N PRO A 114 -13.85 1.00 4.19
CA PRO A 114 -14.88 0.05 4.58
C PRO A 114 -15.50 -0.60 3.34
N PHE A 115 -15.63 -1.93 3.38
CA PHE A 115 -16.19 -2.71 2.28
C PHE A 115 -17.66 -3.08 2.51
N PHE A 116 -18.47 -3.00 1.46
CA PHE A 116 -19.88 -3.41 1.49
C PHE A 116 -20.05 -4.87 1.96
N VAL A 117 -19.17 -5.76 1.50
CA VAL A 117 -19.19 -7.18 1.90
C VAL A 117 -18.77 -7.41 3.36
N ALA A 118 -18.07 -6.45 3.97
CA ALA A 118 -17.60 -6.54 5.34
C ALA A 118 -18.52 -5.83 6.35
N GLU A 119 -19.58 -5.15 5.89
CA GLU A 119 -20.53 -4.43 6.76
C GLU A 119 -21.11 -5.33 7.85
N VAL A 120 -21.45 -6.57 7.48
CA VAL A 120 -22.05 -7.56 8.39
C VAL A 120 -21.13 -7.91 9.58
N PHE A 121 -19.81 -7.82 9.38
CA PHE A 121 -18.81 -8.15 10.40
C PHE A 121 -18.26 -6.92 11.13
N THR A 122 -18.20 -5.78 10.45
CA THR A 122 -17.56 -4.56 10.96
C THR A 122 -18.55 -3.54 11.51
N GLY A 123 -19.83 -3.65 11.17
CA GLY A 123 -20.88 -2.69 11.52
C GLY A 123 -20.74 -1.31 10.86
N SER A 124 -19.69 -1.09 10.07
CA SER A 124 -19.43 0.18 9.38
C SER A 124 -19.92 0.10 7.94
N PRO A 125 -20.74 1.06 7.46
CA PRO A 125 -21.24 1.03 6.08
C PRO A 125 -20.08 1.18 5.09
N GLY A 126 -20.09 0.31 4.09
CA GLY A 126 -19.19 0.31 2.96
C GLY A 126 -19.30 1.61 2.16
N LYS A 127 -18.19 1.99 1.55
CA LYS A 127 -18.13 3.20 0.72
C LYS A 127 -17.53 2.87 -0.63
N TYR A 128 -18.13 3.42 -1.68
CA TYR A 128 -17.52 3.46 -3.01
C TYR A 128 -16.83 4.82 -3.19
N VAL A 129 -15.58 4.81 -3.65
CA VAL A 129 -14.78 6.02 -3.89
C VAL A 129 -14.46 6.09 -5.37
N SER A 130 -14.91 7.16 -6.04
CA SER A 130 -14.65 7.40 -7.47
C SER A 130 -13.24 7.97 -7.70
N LEU A 131 -12.69 7.78 -8.90
CA LEU A 131 -11.37 8.29 -9.28
C LEU A 131 -11.30 9.83 -9.46
N ALA A 132 -12.42 10.45 -9.84
CA ALA A 132 -12.58 11.87 -10.23
C ALA A 132 -11.96 12.26 -11.58
#